data_AF-A0A8T7BR94-F1
#
_entry.id   AF-A0A8T7BR94-F1
#
_cell.length_a   1.000
_cell.length_b   1.000
_cell.length_c   1.000
_cell.angle_alpha   90.00
_cell.angle_beta   90.00
_cell.angle_gamma   90.00
#
_symmetry.space_group_name_H-M   'P 1'
#
loop_
_entity.id
_entity.type
_entity.pdbx_description
1 polymer ?
#
loop_
_entity_poly.entity_id
_entity_poly.type
_entity_poly.pdbx_seq_one_letter_code
_entity_poly.pdbx_strand_id
1 'polypeptide(L)' 'VSDNGSGFNITENKKDKSVRRLGLAGLRERIESLGGRFDIQSSSGRGTELTARFSIADLEIEDEE' A
#
# COMPACT_ATOMS: atom_id res chain seq x y z
N VAL A 1 -4.70 -4.61 5.72
CA VAL A 1 -5.37 -5.50 4.73
C VAL A 1 -4.43 -6.65 4.44
N SER A 2 -4.91 -7.90 4.46
CA SER A 2 -4.06 -9.07 4.27
C SER A 2 -4.77 -10.16 3.48
N ASP A 3 -4.01 -10.93 2.71
CA ASP A 3 -4.44 -12.13 2.01
C ASP A 3 -3.49 -13.30 2.25
N ASN A 4 -3.96 -14.50 1.94
CA ASN A 4 -3.21 -15.77 2.01
C ASN A 4 -2.91 -16.33 0.60
N GLY A 5 -2.83 -15.46 -0.41
CA GLY A 5 -2.55 -15.83 -1.79
C GLY A 5 -1.10 -16.25 -2.03
N SER A 6 -0.69 -16.31 -3.29
CA SER A 6 0.66 -16.76 -3.66
C SER A 6 1.78 -15.83 -3.20
N GLY A 7 1.48 -14.58 -2.81
CA GLY A 7 2.48 -13.56 -2.53
C GLY A 7 3.45 -13.32 -3.70
N PHE A 8 4.43 -12.45 -3.49
CA PHE A 8 5.47 -12.16 -4.48
C PHE A 8 6.73 -11.57 -3.83
N ASN A 9 7.86 -11.68 -4.53
CA ASN A 9 9.09 -11.04 -4.11
C ASN A 9 9.06 -9.52 -4.42
N ILE A 10 9.15 -8.70 -3.37
CA ILE A 10 9.12 -7.23 -3.46
C ILE A 10 10.35 -6.67 -4.19
N THR A 11 11.53 -7.29 -4.05
CA THR A 11 12.77 -6.78 -4.65
C THR A 11 12.92 -7.13 -6.13
N GLU A 12 12.35 -8.25 -6.56
CA GLU A 12 12.49 -8.74 -7.94
C GLU A 12 11.48 -8.11 -8.91
N ASN A 13 10.36 -7.61 -8.39
CA ASN A 13 9.25 -7.07 -9.19
C ASN A 13 9.48 -5.68 -9.81
N LYS A 14 10.71 -5.13 -9.73
CA LYS A 14 11.08 -3.83 -10.34
C LYS A 14 11.54 -3.94 -11.82
N LYS A 15 11.63 -5.15 -12.38
CA LYS A 15 12.38 -5.38 -13.62
C LYS A 15 11.66 -5.03 -14.92
N ASP A 16 10.35 -4.83 -14.93
CA ASP A 16 9.62 -4.50 -16.16
C ASP A 16 8.90 -3.15 -16.08
N LYS A 17 9.53 -2.12 -16.64
CA LYS A 17 9.01 -0.75 -16.69
C LYS A 17 7.93 -0.54 -17.76
N SER A 18 7.71 -1.53 -18.64
CA SER A 18 6.73 -1.44 -19.72
C SER A 18 5.28 -1.64 -19.24
N VAL A 19 5.09 -2.33 -18.11
CA VAL A 19 3.79 -2.58 -17.51
C VAL A 19 3.48 -1.50 -16.47
N ARG A 20 2.49 -0.65 -16.73
CA ARG A 20 2.01 0.37 -15.79
C ARG A 20 1.30 -0.30 -14.61
N ARG A 21 2.01 -0.52 -13.50
CA ARG A 21 1.47 -1.14 -12.28
C ARG A 21 0.83 -0.09 -11.37
N LEU A 22 -0.32 0.43 -11.81
CA LEU A 22 -1.00 1.54 -11.16
C LEU A 22 -1.67 1.19 -9.82
N GLY A 23 -1.96 -0.10 -9.56
CA GLY A 23 -2.66 -0.53 -8.34
C GLY A 23 -1.91 -0.16 -7.05
N LEU A 24 -0.78 -0.82 -6.79
CA LEU A 24 0.02 -0.57 -5.58
C LEU A 24 0.73 0.80 -5.61
N ALA A 25 1.15 1.27 -6.80
CA ALA A 25 1.76 2.58 -6.94
C ALA A 25 0.76 3.70 -6.62
N GLY A 26 -0.43 3.66 -7.20
CA GLY A 26 -1.50 4.63 -6.92
C GLY A 26 -2.08 4.50 -5.51
N LEU A 27 -2.02 3.31 -4.89
CA LEU A 27 -2.37 3.16 -3.48
C LEU A 27 -1.34 3.89 -2.58
N ARG A 28 -0.05 3.71 -2.85
CA ARG A 28 1.02 4.44 -2.14
C ARG A 28 0.85 5.95 -2.31
N GLU A 29 0.71 6.43 -3.54
CA GLU A 29 0.57 7.85 -3.85
C GLU A 29 -0.62 8.47 -3.09
N ARG A 30 -1.79 7.82 -3.09
CA ARG A 30 -2.98 8.32 -2.37
C ARG A 30 -2.81 8.33 -0.85
N ILE A 31 -2.15 7.32 -0.28
CA ILE A 31 -1.89 7.26 1.16
C ILE A 31 -0.91 8.37 1.55
N GLU A 32 0.19 8.51 0.80
CA GLU A 32 1.22 9.52 1.07
C GLU A 32 0.70 10.95 0.82
N SER A 33 -0.19 11.16 -0.16
CA SER A 33 -0.80 12.48 -0.41
C SER A 33 -1.73 12.95 0.70
N LEU A 34 -2.28 12.01 1.49
CA LEU A 34 -3.11 12.28 2.67
C LEU A 34 -2.27 12.34 3.96
N GLY A 35 -0.94 12.46 3.85
CA GLY A 35 -0.03 12.49 5.01
C GLY A 35 0.20 11.13 5.67
N GLY A 36 -0.28 10.03 5.07
CA GLY A 36 -0.15 8.69 5.59
C GLY A 36 1.18 8.01 5.24
N ARG A 37 1.44 6.87 5.89
CA ARG A 37 2.56 5.97 5.60
C ARG A 37 2.05 4.64 5.05
N PHE A 38 2.60 4.23 3.91
CA PHE A 38 2.32 2.94 3.28
C PHE A 38 3.45 1.93 3.53
N ASP A 39 3.09 0.70 3.89
CA ASP A 39 4.00 -0.44 4.06
C ASP A 39 3.40 -1.68 3.40
N ILE A 40 4.26 -2.54 2.86
CA ILE A 40 3.87 -3.79 2.19
C ILE A 40 4.86 -4.88 2.55
N GLN A 41 4.32 -6.03 2.94
CA GLN A 41 5.07 -7.26 3.15
C GLN A 41 4.48 -8.34 2.25
N SER A 42 5.34 -8.99 1.48
CA SER A 42 4.95 -10.10 0.60
C SER A 42 6.16 -10.98 0.37
N SER A 43 5.91 -12.27 0.30
CA SER A 43 6.88 -13.26 -0.13
C SER A 43 6.17 -14.44 -0.78
N SER A 44 6.83 -15.07 -1.75
CA SER A 44 6.26 -16.21 -2.48
C SER A 44 5.80 -17.31 -1.51
N GLY A 45 4.55 -17.73 -1.64
CA GLY A 45 3.89 -18.75 -0.82
C GLY A 45 3.37 -18.27 0.54
N ARG A 46 3.45 -16.96 0.86
CA ARG A 46 3.09 -16.42 2.19
C ARG A 46 1.95 -15.40 2.17
N GLY A 47 1.34 -15.14 1.02
CA GLY A 47 0.35 -14.09 0.86
C GLY A 47 0.96 -12.69 0.83
N THR A 48 0.10 -11.68 0.97
CA THR A 48 0.48 -10.27 0.99
C THR A 48 -0.22 -9.54 2.12
N GLU A 49 0.51 -8.67 2.79
CA GLU A 49 -0.01 -7.76 3.80
C GLU A 49 0.31 -6.31 3.43
N LEU A 50 -0.71 -5.45 3.53
CA LEU A 50 -0.63 -4.01 3.29
C LEU A 50 -1.04 -3.26 4.55
N THR A 51 -0.22 -2.31 4.94
CA THR A 51 -0.47 -1.42 6.07
C THR A 51 -0.49 0.04 5.59
N ALA A 52 -1.59 0.74 5.89
CA ALA A 52 -1.69 2.19 5.78
C ALA A 52 -1.81 2.76 7.20
N ARG A 53 -1.03 3.79 7.51
CA ARG A 53 -1.07 4.49 8.80
C ARG A 53 -1.30 5.96 8.57
N PHE A 54 -2.23 6.54 9.32
CA PHE A 54 -2.51 7.97 9.31
C PHE A 54 -2.41 8.49 10.75
N SER A 55 -1.95 9.72 10.90
CA SER A 55 -2.04 10.44 12.16
C SER A 55 -3.48 10.91 12.33
N ILE A 56 -4.09 10.67 13.48
CA ILE A 56 -5.44 11.17 13.77
C ILE A 56 -5.44 12.70 13.88
N ALA A 57 -4.32 13.31 14.30
CA ALA A 57 -4.22 14.76 14.41
C ALA A 57 -4.22 15.48 13.05
N ASP A 58 -3.86 14.78 11.98
CA ASP A 58 -3.80 15.33 10.61
C ASP A 58 -5.07 15.03 9.81
N LEU A 59 -6.00 14.27 10.40
CA LEU A 59 -7.32 14.05 9.84
C LEU A 59 -8.24 15.12 10.42
N GLU A 60 -8.52 16.18 9.66
CA GLU A 60 -9.68 17.04 9.93
C GLU A 60 -10.92 16.15 9.82
N ILE A 61 -11.37 15.64 10.97
CA ILE A 61 -12.68 15.02 11.08
C ILE A 61 -13.64 16.19 11.18
N GLU A 62 -14.31 16.50 10.08
CA GLU A 62 -15.48 17.39 10.13
C GLU A 62 -16.49 16.72 11.08
N ASP A 63 -16.68 17.31 12.25
CA ASP A 63 -17.75 16.91 13.15
C ASP A 63 -19.08 17.17 12.42
N GLU A 64 -19.82 16.10 12.09
CA GLU A 64 -21.18 16.23 11.57
C GLU A 64 -22.08 16.78 12.71
N GLU A 65 -22.53 18.04 12.59
CA GLU A 65 -23.61 18.63 13.41
C GLU A 65 -24.99 18.01 13.12
#